data_AF-A0A388QQ06-F1
#
_entry.id   AF-A0A388QQ06-F1
#
_cell.length_a   1.000
_cell.length_b   1.000
_cell.length_c   1.000
_cell.angle_alpha   90.00
_cell.angle_beta   90.00
_cell.angle_gamma   90.00
#
_symmetry.space_group_name_H-M   'P 1'
#
loop_
_entity.id
_entity.type
_entity.pdbx_description
1 polymer ?
#
loop_
_entity_poly.entity_id
_entity_poly.type
_entity_poly.pdbx_seq_one_letter_code
_entity_poly.pdbx_strand_id
1 'polypeptide(L)'
;MRLLPLLLCPLMALGSPFRPADLPAGSAWFAHVDHDAVRSAPLGASLMSQPLEDPSCPMPAKVKAFLEETGFDYRRDLRSITVFGNGAERQASILVRHSADDLKLGEFLRKQGARTTTVEGAPSLAYDCGPDGNECTLFIAFPRPASSRWA
;
A
#
# COMPACT_ATOMS: atom_id res chain seq x y z
N MET A 1 4.93 -51.99 -5.38
CA MET A 1 4.59 -50.67 -5.94
C MET A 1 3.80 -49.90 -4.90
N ARG A 2 4.41 -48.92 -4.22
CA ARG A 2 3.72 -48.02 -3.28
C ARG A 2 3.68 -46.63 -3.91
N LEU A 3 2.49 -46.19 -4.27
CA LEU A 3 2.19 -44.83 -4.74
C LEU A 3 2.35 -43.88 -3.54
N LEU A 4 3.35 -42.99 -3.60
CA LEU A 4 3.54 -41.90 -2.64
C LEU A 4 2.68 -40.72 -3.11
N PRO A 5 1.74 -40.20 -2.30
CA PRO A 5 0.89 -39.10 -2.72
C PRO A 5 1.71 -37.81 -2.77
N LEU A 6 1.59 -37.07 -3.89
CA LEU A 6 2.05 -35.71 -4.03
C LEU A 6 1.51 -34.87 -2.87
N LEU A 7 2.38 -34.43 -1.96
CA LEU A 7 2.11 -33.23 -1.19
C LEU A 7 2.20 -32.04 -2.15
N LEU A 8 1.05 -31.54 -2.60
CA LEU A 8 0.92 -30.15 -3.01
C LEU A 8 1.21 -29.30 -1.78
N CYS A 9 2.46 -28.83 -1.63
CA CYS A 9 2.70 -27.62 -0.86
C CYS A 9 2.06 -26.48 -1.65
N PRO A 10 1.00 -25.81 -1.14
CA PRO A 10 0.67 -24.51 -1.69
C PRO A 10 1.92 -23.65 -1.44
N LEU A 11 2.54 -23.15 -2.51
CA LEU A 11 3.51 -22.08 -2.39
C LEU A 11 2.77 -20.96 -1.65
N MET A 12 3.09 -20.82 -0.36
CA MET A 12 2.81 -19.62 0.40
C MET A 12 3.38 -18.49 -0.47
N ALA A 13 2.49 -17.65 -0.98
CA ALA A 13 2.85 -16.40 -1.63
C ALA A 13 3.51 -15.51 -0.58
N LEU A 14 4.78 -15.80 -0.28
CA LEU A 14 5.68 -14.86 0.34
C LEU A 14 5.65 -13.65 -0.58
N GLY A 15 5.15 -12.53 -0.07
CA GLY A 15 5.16 -11.27 -0.80
C GLY A 15 6.55 -11.08 -1.38
N SER A 16 6.64 -10.98 -2.71
CA SER A 16 7.94 -10.84 -3.36
C SER A 16 8.67 -9.64 -2.75
N PRO A 17 9.97 -9.77 -2.44
CA PRO A 17 10.77 -8.68 -1.89
C PRO A 17 10.73 -7.49 -2.85
N PHE A 18 10.88 -6.29 -2.31
CA PHE A 18 10.97 -5.08 -3.14
C PHE A 18 12.05 -5.23 -4.21
N ARG A 19 11.70 -4.89 -5.44
CA ARG A 19 12.64 -4.82 -6.56
C ARG A 19 12.69 -3.38 -7.03
N PRO A 20 13.85 -2.70 -6.95
CA PRO A 20 14.00 -1.34 -7.49
C PRO A 20 13.63 -1.24 -8.98
N ALA A 21 13.79 -2.34 -9.73
CA ALA A 21 13.36 -2.45 -11.12
C ALA A 21 11.83 -2.33 -11.34
N ASP A 22 11.04 -2.44 -10.27
CA ASP A 22 9.59 -2.21 -10.30
C ASP A 22 9.26 -0.72 -10.12
N LEU A 23 10.24 0.17 -9.95
CA LEU A 23 10.01 1.61 -9.98
C LEU A 23 10.06 2.15 -11.41
N PRO A 24 9.26 3.20 -11.71
CA PRO A 24 9.54 4.17 -12.76
C PRO A 24 11.02 4.40 -13.08
N ALA A 25 11.39 4.29 -14.36
CA ALA A 25 12.76 4.47 -14.83
C ALA A 25 13.33 5.87 -14.52
N GLY A 26 12.46 6.86 -14.33
CA GLY A 26 12.80 8.22 -13.93
C GLY A 26 12.97 8.44 -12.42
N SER A 27 12.82 7.41 -11.57
CA SER A 27 12.97 7.56 -10.11
C SER A 27 14.41 7.90 -9.74
N ALA A 28 14.61 9.05 -9.09
CA ALA A 28 15.90 9.49 -8.56
C ALA A 28 16.14 9.02 -7.13
N TRP A 29 15.07 8.87 -6.34
CA TRP A 29 15.13 8.40 -4.96
C TRP A 29 13.90 7.57 -4.61
N PHE A 30 14.05 6.69 -3.62
CA PHE A 30 12.95 5.93 -3.04
C PHE A 30 13.19 5.62 -1.57
N ALA A 31 12.09 5.40 -0.85
CA ALA A 31 12.04 4.81 0.48
C ALA A 31 11.03 3.66 0.46
N HIS A 32 11.43 2.49 0.96
CA HIS A 32 10.57 1.31 0.98
C HIS A 32 10.46 0.75 2.40
N VAL A 33 9.23 0.45 2.83
CA VAL A 33 8.94 -0.26 4.06
C VAL A 33 8.22 -1.57 3.71
N ASP A 34 8.89 -2.68 3.97
CA ASP A 34 8.32 -4.02 3.88
C ASP A 34 7.56 -4.32 5.18
N HIS A 35 6.24 -4.17 5.14
CA HIS A 35 5.39 -4.33 6.31
C HIS A 35 5.22 -5.81 6.70
N ASP A 36 5.32 -6.73 5.75
CA ASP A 36 5.36 -8.17 6.06
C ASP A 36 6.62 -8.51 6.86
N ALA A 37 7.78 -7.99 6.45
CA ALA A 37 9.04 -8.15 7.18
C ALA A 37 8.98 -7.51 8.57
N VAL A 38 8.49 -6.26 8.68
CA VAL A 38 8.29 -5.58 9.97
C VAL A 38 7.41 -6.42 10.89
N ARG A 39 6.25 -6.87 10.41
CA ARG A 39 5.30 -7.66 11.22
C ARG A 39 5.89 -8.99 11.70
N SER A 40 6.76 -9.62 10.92
CA SER A 40 7.41 -10.87 11.31
C SER A 40 8.58 -10.70 12.28
N ALA A 41 9.15 -9.49 12.41
CA ALA A 41 10.23 -9.22 13.34
C ALA A 41 9.71 -9.09 14.78
N PRO A 42 10.48 -9.49 15.82
CA PRO A 42 10.01 -9.45 17.22
C PRO A 42 9.51 -8.08 17.68
N LEU A 43 10.23 -7.01 17.35
CA LEU A 43 9.81 -5.64 17.68
C LEU A 43 8.51 -5.27 16.95
N GLY A 44 8.41 -5.57 15.65
CA GLY A 44 7.21 -5.25 14.89
C GLY A 44 6.01 -6.08 15.30
N ALA A 45 6.17 -7.37 15.61
CA ALA A 45 5.11 -8.19 16.18
C ALA A 45 4.57 -7.60 17.49
N SER A 46 5.46 -7.11 18.37
CA SER A 46 5.08 -6.44 19.62
C SER A 46 4.36 -5.11 19.39
N LEU A 47 4.72 -4.36 18.34
CA LEU A 47 4.02 -3.12 17.97
C LEU A 47 2.63 -3.43 17.39
N MET A 48 2.51 -4.46 16.56
CA MET A 48 1.27 -4.85 15.91
C MET A 48 0.27 -5.55 16.84
N SER A 49 0.70 -6.02 18.02
CA SER A 49 -0.21 -6.61 19.02
C SER A 49 -1.03 -5.57 19.79
N GLN A 50 -0.71 -4.28 19.65
CA GLN A 50 -1.45 -3.19 20.29
C GLN A 50 -2.89 -3.12 19.73
N PRO A 51 -3.90 -2.84 20.57
CA PRO A 51 -5.26 -2.60 20.10
C PRO A 51 -5.31 -1.35 19.22
N LEU A 52 -6.18 -1.35 18.20
CA LEU A 52 -6.39 -0.18 17.35
C LEU A 52 -7.07 0.96 18.10
N GLU A 53 -7.97 0.63 19.02
CA GLU A 53 -8.63 1.59 19.89
C GLU A 53 -8.01 1.54 21.28
N ASP A 54 -7.32 2.63 21.64
CA ASP A 54 -6.84 2.90 22.99
C ASP A 54 -7.63 4.10 23.53
N PRO A 55 -8.39 3.94 24.64
CA PRO A 55 -9.11 5.05 25.26
C PRO A 55 -8.21 6.22 25.69
N SER A 56 -6.93 5.96 25.97
CA SER A 56 -5.94 6.97 26.36
C SER A 56 -5.32 7.71 25.16
N CYS A 57 -5.45 7.15 23.95
CA CYS A 57 -4.97 7.74 22.70
C CYS A 57 -6.03 7.51 21.61
N PRO A 58 -7.14 8.27 21.63
CA PRO A 58 -8.26 8.03 20.73
C PRO A 58 -7.85 8.25 19.27
N MET A 59 -8.25 7.32 18.42
CA MET A 59 -8.00 7.39 16.99
C MET A 59 -8.69 8.63 16.38
N PRO A 60 -8.01 9.39 15.50
CA PRO A 60 -8.65 10.50 14.81
C PRO A 60 -9.89 10.04 14.03
N ALA A 61 -10.98 10.81 14.09
CA ALA A 61 -12.28 10.42 13.52
C ALA A 61 -12.20 10.02 12.02
N LYS A 62 -11.35 10.71 11.23
CA LYS A 62 -11.14 10.37 9.82
C LYS A 62 -10.45 9.02 9.63
N VAL A 63 -9.51 8.67 10.50
CA VAL A 63 -8.84 7.36 10.46
C VAL A 63 -9.84 6.28 10.87
N LYS A 64 -10.62 6.52 11.94
CA LYS A 64 -11.67 5.60 12.37
C LYS A 64 -12.69 5.32 11.26
N ALA A 65 -13.23 6.38 10.64
CA ALA A 65 -14.17 6.25 9.52
C ALA A 65 -13.56 5.47 8.35
N PHE A 66 -12.29 5.71 8.01
CA PHE A 66 -11.59 4.92 7.00
C PHE A 66 -11.57 3.43 7.35
N LEU A 67 -11.14 3.07 8.57
CA LEU A 67 -11.06 1.65 8.97
C LEU A 67 -12.45 1.00 9.02
N GLU A 68 -13.47 1.70 9.52
CA GLU A 68 -14.84 1.18 9.64
C GLU A 68 -15.52 1.00 8.27
N GLU A 69 -15.42 2.00 7.38
CA GLU A 69 -16.07 1.96 6.06
C GLU A 69 -15.38 0.98 5.10
N THR A 70 -14.05 0.90 5.15
CA THR A 70 -13.29 0.06 4.22
C THR A 70 -13.05 -1.36 4.77
N GLY A 71 -13.13 -1.53 6.09
CA GLY A 71 -12.73 -2.77 6.77
C GLY A 71 -11.22 -3.01 6.77
N PHE A 72 -10.43 -2.00 6.36
CA PHE A 72 -8.98 -2.07 6.32
C PHE A 72 -8.41 -2.19 7.74
N ASP A 73 -7.53 -3.16 7.96
CA ASP A 73 -6.71 -3.25 9.17
C ASP A 73 -5.25 -3.25 8.74
N TYR A 74 -4.51 -2.16 8.97
CA TYR A 74 -3.12 -2.05 8.52
C TYR A 74 -2.23 -3.18 9.07
N ARG A 75 -2.54 -3.73 10.25
CA ARG A 75 -1.76 -4.81 10.87
C ARG A 75 -1.92 -6.12 10.10
N ARG A 76 -3.07 -6.31 9.45
CA ARG A 76 -3.40 -7.50 8.65
C ARG A 76 -3.14 -7.29 7.17
N ASP A 77 -3.62 -6.18 6.63
CA ASP A 77 -3.83 -5.98 5.21
C ASP A 77 -2.68 -5.26 4.53
N LEU A 78 -1.92 -4.40 5.24
CA LEU A 78 -0.78 -3.71 4.65
C LEU A 78 0.38 -4.69 4.42
N ARG A 79 0.96 -4.65 3.22
CA ARG A 79 2.09 -5.49 2.81
C ARG A 79 3.36 -4.68 2.64
N SER A 80 3.27 -3.54 1.98
CA SER A 80 4.39 -2.61 1.90
C SER A 80 3.95 -1.22 1.49
N ILE A 81 4.80 -0.24 1.79
CA ILE A 81 4.69 1.13 1.29
C ILE A 81 6.01 1.48 0.60
N THR A 82 5.94 1.94 -0.65
CA THR A 82 7.09 2.53 -1.34
C THR A 82 6.76 3.96 -1.68
N VAL A 83 7.61 4.90 -1.27
CA VAL A 83 7.55 6.30 -1.69
C VAL A 83 8.72 6.55 -2.63
N PHE A 84 8.47 7.17 -3.77
CA PHE A 84 9.52 7.48 -4.73
C PHE A 84 9.25 8.81 -5.44
N GLY A 85 10.31 9.37 -6.01
CA GLY A 85 10.24 10.60 -6.78
C GLY A 85 11.41 10.72 -7.76
N ASN A 86 11.23 11.58 -8.77
CA ASN A 86 12.24 11.89 -9.78
C ASN A 86 13.12 13.10 -9.39
N GLY A 87 12.83 13.77 -8.27
CA GLY A 87 13.55 14.95 -7.80
C GLY A 87 13.19 16.24 -8.55
N ALA A 88 12.28 16.19 -9.53
CA ALA A 88 11.69 17.34 -10.18
C ALA A 88 10.36 17.69 -9.48
N GLU A 89 10.15 18.99 -9.21
CA GLU A 89 8.93 19.51 -8.56
C GLU A 89 8.65 18.96 -7.14
N ARG A 90 7.55 19.41 -6.51
CA ARG A 90 7.08 18.90 -5.20
C ARG A 90 6.15 17.69 -5.38
N GLN A 91 6.60 16.68 -6.14
CA GLN A 91 5.82 15.49 -6.45
C GLN A 91 6.47 14.23 -5.88
N ALA A 92 5.69 13.43 -5.15
CA ALA A 92 6.08 12.11 -4.67
C ALA A 92 4.92 11.13 -4.92
N SER A 93 5.27 9.94 -5.39
CA SER A 93 4.31 8.87 -5.64
C SER A 93 4.40 7.84 -4.52
N ILE A 94 3.25 7.36 -4.06
CA ILE A 94 3.15 6.33 -3.04
C ILE A 94 2.54 5.07 -3.65
N LEU A 95 3.29 3.99 -3.59
CA LEU A 95 2.84 2.66 -3.91
C LEU A 95 2.42 1.94 -2.63
N VAL A 96 1.16 1.53 -2.54
CA VAL A 96 0.65 0.79 -1.39
C VAL A 96 0.30 -0.62 -1.84
N ARG A 97 1.04 -1.61 -1.34
CA ARG A 97 0.68 -3.02 -1.52
C ARG A 97 -0.16 -3.45 -0.33
N HIS A 98 -1.32 -4.02 -0.59
CA HIS A 98 -2.22 -4.53 0.45
C HIS A 98 -2.96 -5.80 0.01
N SER A 99 -3.66 -6.43 0.95
CA SER A 99 -4.60 -7.54 0.70
C SER A 99 -6.06 -7.19 1.05
N ALA A 100 -6.36 -5.93 1.33
CA ALA A 100 -7.72 -5.44 1.54
C ALA A 100 -8.53 -5.35 0.22
N ASP A 101 -9.82 -4.99 0.36
CA ASP A 101 -10.76 -4.84 -0.75
C ASP A 101 -10.49 -3.55 -1.56
N ASP A 102 -9.93 -3.71 -2.76
CA ASP A 102 -9.62 -2.62 -3.70
C ASP A 102 -10.83 -1.74 -4.01
N LEU A 103 -12.04 -2.32 -4.09
CA LEU A 103 -13.25 -1.59 -4.46
C LEU A 103 -13.66 -0.66 -3.32
N LYS A 104 -13.73 -1.18 -2.09
CA LYS A 104 -14.07 -0.36 -0.91
C LYS A 104 -13.06 0.74 -0.65
N LEU A 105 -11.76 0.43 -0.78
CA LEU A 105 -10.70 1.42 -0.66
C LEU A 105 -10.83 2.49 -1.74
N GLY A 106 -10.98 2.09 -3.01
CA GLY A 106 -11.13 3.03 -4.12
C GLY A 106 -12.37 3.91 -3.99
N GLU A 107 -13.50 3.35 -3.58
CA GLU A 107 -14.74 4.11 -3.34
C GLU A 107 -14.60 5.11 -2.19
N PHE A 108 -14.04 4.70 -1.06
CA PHE A 108 -13.77 5.60 0.05
C PHE A 108 -12.88 6.75 -0.39
N LEU A 109 -11.78 6.45 -1.09
CA LEU A 109 -10.85 7.47 -1.54
C LEU A 109 -11.50 8.46 -2.52
N ARG A 110 -12.30 7.98 -3.48
CA ARG A 110 -13.07 8.86 -4.38
C ARG A 110 -14.06 9.75 -3.64
N LYS A 111 -14.74 9.24 -2.60
CA LYS A 111 -15.63 10.06 -1.75
C LYS A 111 -14.87 11.19 -1.04
N GLN A 112 -13.58 10.98 -0.73
CA GLN A 112 -12.70 12.01 -0.16
C GLN A 112 -12.08 12.95 -1.21
N GLY A 113 -12.46 12.83 -2.48
CA GLY A 113 -12.00 13.71 -3.57
C GLY A 113 -10.87 13.16 -4.42
N ALA A 114 -10.53 11.87 -4.31
CA ALA A 114 -9.54 11.27 -5.21
C ALA A 114 -10.03 11.27 -6.66
N ARG A 115 -9.16 11.69 -7.58
CA ARG A 115 -9.39 11.57 -9.03
C ARG A 115 -8.61 10.39 -9.60
N THR A 116 -9.22 9.62 -10.50
CA THR A 116 -8.51 8.57 -11.22
C THR A 116 -7.54 9.21 -12.21
N THR A 117 -6.31 8.74 -12.24
CA THR A 117 -5.27 9.18 -13.18
C THR A 117 -4.37 8.00 -13.55
N THR A 118 -3.42 8.25 -14.44
CA THR A 118 -2.34 7.31 -14.77
C THR A 118 -1.00 7.99 -14.53
N VAL A 119 -0.13 7.34 -13.74
CA VAL A 119 1.24 7.80 -13.50
C VAL A 119 2.18 6.78 -14.11
N GLU A 120 2.89 7.14 -15.17
CA GLU A 120 3.84 6.23 -15.84
C GLU A 120 3.24 4.86 -16.21
N GLY A 121 2.02 4.87 -16.76
CA GLY A 121 1.30 3.64 -17.13
C GLY A 121 0.58 2.96 -15.95
N ALA A 122 0.77 3.42 -14.71
CA ALA A 122 0.08 2.91 -13.53
C ALA A 122 -1.28 3.56 -13.30
N PRO A 123 -2.40 2.80 -13.29
CA PRO A 123 -3.66 3.30 -12.76
C PRO A 123 -3.47 3.74 -11.30
N SER A 124 -3.78 5.00 -11.05
CA SER A 124 -3.51 5.66 -9.77
C SER A 124 -4.71 6.50 -9.35
N LEU A 125 -4.85 6.71 -8.04
CA LEU A 125 -5.72 7.71 -7.45
C LEU A 125 -4.87 8.92 -7.06
N ALA A 126 -5.21 10.10 -7.58
CA ALA A 126 -4.55 11.35 -7.28
C ALA A 126 -5.36 12.15 -6.26
N TYR A 127 -4.65 12.70 -5.27
CA TYR A 127 -5.14 13.69 -4.32
C TYR A 127 -4.33 14.95 -4.44
N ASP A 128 -4.98 16.04 -4.80
CA ASP A 128 -4.30 17.31 -4.74
C ASP A 128 -4.23 17.79 -3.27
N CYS A 129 -3.04 18.21 -2.86
CA CYS A 129 -2.71 18.61 -1.50
C CYS A 129 -2.10 20.02 -1.47
N GLY A 130 -2.17 20.64 -0.29
CA GLY A 130 -1.79 22.05 -0.08
C GLY A 130 -3.01 22.97 0.09
N PRO A 131 -2.81 24.19 0.63
CA PRO A 131 -3.89 25.13 0.94
C PRO A 131 -4.75 25.50 -0.27
N ASP A 132 -4.15 25.51 -1.47
CA ASP A 132 -4.83 25.88 -2.73
C ASP A 132 -5.13 24.67 -3.63
N GLY A 133 -4.89 23.44 -3.16
CA GLY A 133 -5.19 22.21 -3.90
C GLY A 133 -4.43 22.04 -5.23
N ASN A 134 -3.31 22.73 -5.42
CA ASN A 134 -2.46 22.62 -6.63
C ASN A 134 -0.95 22.62 -6.31
N GLU A 135 -0.57 22.63 -5.03
CA GLU A 135 0.85 22.73 -4.65
C GLU A 135 1.56 21.37 -4.64
N CYS A 136 0.82 20.29 -4.44
CA CYS A 136 1.31 18.93 -4.54
C CYS A 136 0.19 17.98 -4.96
N THR A 137 0.56 16.85 -5.56
CA THR A 137 -0.37 15.76 -5.83
C THR A 137 0.20 14.48 -5.23
N LEU A 138 -0.56 13.85 -4.35
CA LEU A 138 -0.30 12.51 -3.85
C LEU A 138 -0.92 11.49 -4.79
N PHE A 139 -0.10 10.60 -5.35
CA PHE A 139 -0.56 9.48 -6.16
C PHE A 139 -0.52 8.20 -5.35
N ILE A 140 -1.63 7.46 -5.33
CA ILE A 140 -1.78 6.16 -4.69
C ILE A 140 -2.10 5.12 -5.75
N ALA A 141 -1.22 4.15 -5.94
CA ALA A 141 -1.44 3.01 -6.82
C ALA A 141 -1.56 1.71 -6.02
N PHE A 142 -2.44 0.82 -6.48
CA PHE A 142 -2.67 -0.52 -5.92
C PHE A 142 -2.19 -1.57 -6.93
N PRO A 143 -0.90 -1.94 -6.93
CA PRO A 143 -0.35 -2.84 -7.93
C PRO A 143 -0.77 -4.27 -7.63
N ARG A 144 -1.27 -4.98 -8.64
CA ARG A 144 -1.53 -6.42 -8.52
C ARG A 144 -0.21 -7.20 -8.57
N PRO A 145 -0.07 -8.32 -7.84
CA PRO A 145 1.12 -9.15 -7.91
C PRO A 145 1.33 -9.69 -9.34
N ALA A 146 2.46 -9.29 -9.92
CA ALA A 146 3.09 -9.69 -11.18
C ALA A 146 2.23 -10.46 -12.21
N SER A 147 1.58 -9.71 -13.09
CA SER A 147 1.53 -10.07 -14.52
C SER A 147 1.80 -8.90 -15.48
N SER A 148 1.94 -7.66 -15.00
CA SER A 148 2.40 -6.56 -15.86
C SER A 148 3.47 -5.74 -15.14
N ARG A 149 4.67 -5.79 -15.72
CA ARG A 149 5.48 -4.58 -15.84
C ARG A 149 4.54 -3.49 -16.33
N TRP A 150 4.45 -2.40 -15.58
CA TRP A 150 3.70 -1.18 -15.90
C TRP A 150 3.52 -1.01 -17.42
N ALA A 151 2.33 -1.37 -17.89
CA ALA A 151 1.91 -1.27 -19.28
C ALA A 151 0.47 -0.75 -19.28
#